data_AF-A0A800DKB1-F1
#
_entry.id   AF-A0A800DKB1-F1
#
_cell.length_a   1.000
_cell.length_b   1.000
_cell.length_c   1.000
_cell.angle_alpha   90.00
_cell.angle_beta   90.00
_cell.angle_gamma   90.00
#
_symmetry.space_group_name_H-M   'P 1'
#
loop_
_entity.id
_entity.type
_entity.pdbx_description
1 polymer ?
#
loop_
_entity_poly.entity_id
_entity_poly.type
_entity_poly.pdbx_seq_one_letter_code
_entity_poly.pdbx_strand_id
1 'polypeptide(L)'
;YLDEADRLADRIGVIDHGRMIAEGTSNQLKAQVGGDVVEIHVAEADCASAAAALTRVVETEPKIEGGSLTVPAAEGPRTLAAVVRELDAAGVEPTDIALRKPTLDDVFLTLTGHRAEDRARPVVNAGRRRRR
;
A
#
# COMPACT_ATOMS: atom_id res chain seq x y z
N TYR A 1 11.99 -6.36 -13.37
CA TYR A 1 13.07 -6.70 -12.41
C TYR A 1 12.56 -7.33 -11.12
N LEU A 2 11.43 -6.89 -10.54
CA LEU A 2 10.78 -7.63 -9.43
C LEU A 2 10.03 -8.88 -9.92
N ASP A 3 9.50 -8.86 -11.15
CA ASP A 3 8.78 -9.99 -11.74
C ASP A 3 9.68 -11.22 -11.96
N GLU A 4 10.97 -11.04 -12.26
CA GLU A 4 11.92 -12.14 -12.34
C GLU A 4 12.18 -12.78 -10.97
N ALA A 5 12.26 -11.98 -9.90
CA ALA A 5 12.43 -12.49 -8.54
C ALA A 5 11.20 -13.31 -8.09
N ASP A 6 10.01 -12.87 -8.48
CA ASP A 6 8.76 -13.59 -8.21
C ASP A 6 8.72 -14.97 -8.87
N ARG A 7 9.33 -15.12 -10.06
CA ARG A 7 9.29 -16.35 -10.86
C ARG A 7 10.43 -17.32 -10.63
N LEU A 8 11.60 -16.83 -10.23
CA LEU A 8 12.84 -17.62 -10.24
C LEU A 8 13.43 -17.88 -8.85
N ALA A 9 13.04 -17.12 -7.82
CA ALA A 9 13.65 -17.23 -6.49
C ALA A 9 12.82 -18.09 -5.54
N ASP A 10 13.47 -19.03 -4.86
CA ASP A 10 12.85 -19.80 -3.76
C ASP A 10 12.61 -18.94 -2.51
N ARG A 11 13.47 -17.94 -2.30
CA ARG A 11 13.41 -16.99 -1.18
C ARG A 11 13.78 -15.59 -1.66
N ILE A 12 13.08 -14.60 -1.14
CA ILE A 12 13.22 -13.19 -1.46
C ILE A 12 13.46 -12.45 -0.15
N GLY A 13 14.53 -11.65 -0.12
CA GLY A 13 14.81 -10.70 0.95
C GLY A 13 14.50 -9.28 0.48
N VAL A 14 13.68 -8.55 1.23
CA VAL A 14 13.40 -7.14 0.98
C VAL A 14 14.37 -6.31 1.82
N ILE A 15 15.11 -5.40 1.18
CA ILE A 15 16.11 -4.55 1.82
C ILE A 15 15.73 -3.09 1.58
N ASP A 16 15.75 -2.31 2.65
CA ASP A 16 15.58 -0.86 2.61
C ASP A 16 16.68 -0.19 3.45
N HIS A 17 17.28 0.88 2.90
CA HIS A 17 18.42 1.59 3.48
C HIS A 17 19.54 0.69 4.04
N GLY A 18 19.88 -0.39 3.31
CA GLY A 18 20.94 -1.33 3.69
C GLY A 18 20.58 -2.28 4.84
N ARG A 19 19.29 -2.35 5.23
CA ARG A 19 18.79 -3.27 6.26
C ARG A 19 17.74 -4.18 5.67
N MET A 20 17.80 -5.46 6.02
CA MET A 20 16.74 -6.41 5.70
C MET A 20 15.48 -6.04 6.48
N ILE A 21 14.35 -5.90 5.78
CA ILE A 21 13.05 -5.52 6.36
C ILE A 21 12.06 -6.68 6.34
N ALA A 22 12.20 -7.61 5.40
CA ALA A 22 11.45 -8.86 5.37
C ALA A 22 12.24 -9.93 4.61
N GLU A 23 11.95 -11.19 4.88
CA GLU A 23 12.48 -12.34 4.15
C GLU A 23 11.43 -13.45 4.08
N GLY A 24 11.27 -14.09 2.92
CA GLY A 24 10.36 -15.21 2.74
C GLY A 24 10.20 -15.61 1.28
N THR A 25 9.33 -16.59 1.02
CA THR A 25 8.84 -16.85 -0.35
C THR A 25 8.01 -15.67 -0.84
N SER A 26 7.84 -15.52 -2.15
CA SER A 26 6.97 -14.48 -2.71
C SER A 26 5.57 -14.50 -2.12
N ASN A 27 4.96 -15.69 -1.99
CA ASN A 27 3.62 -15.84 -1.40
C ASN A 27 3.58 -15.38 0.07
N GLN A 28 4.62 -15.68 0.85
CA GLN A 28 4.71 -15.23 2.24
C GLN A 28 4.83 -13.70 2.33
N LEU A 29 5.64 -13.09 1.48
CA LEU A 29 5.80 -11.63 1.44
C LEU A 29 4.51 -10.94 1.01
N LYS A 30 3.85 -11.42 -0.05
CA LYS A 30 2.55 -10.92 -0.52
C LYS A 30 1.46 -11.07 0.55
N ALA A 31 1.50 -12.14 1.34
CA ALA A 31 0.57 -12.34 2.45
C ALA A 31 0.80 -11.37 3.63
N GLN A 32 2.01 -10.83 3.80
CA GLN A 32 2.32 -9.86 4.86
C GLN A 32 1.74 -8.47 4.60
N VAL A 33 1.53 -8.09 3.33
CA VAL A 33 0.80 -6.87 2.96
C VAL A 33 -0.65 -6.95 3.42
N GLY A 34 -1.20 -8.15 3.43
CA GLY A 34 -2.60 -8.40 3.79
C GLY A 34 -3.56 -7.96 2.68
N GLY A 35 -4.63 -8.74 2.52
CA GLY A 35 -5.73 -8.40 1.62
C GLY A 35 -5.42 -8.50 0.13
N ASP A 36 -6.35 -7.98 -0.65
CA ASP A 36 -6.21 -7.75 -2.08
C ASP A 36 -5.81 -6.29 -2.33
N VAL A 37 -5.70 -5.88 -3.58
CA VAL A 37 -5.45 -4.50 -3.98
C VAL A 37 -6.54 -4.09 -4.97
N VAL A 38 -7.11 -2.90 -4.79
CA VAL A 38 -8.00 -2.30 -5.79
C VAL A 38 -7.17 -1.41 -6.71
N GLU A 39 -7.28 -1.67 -8.01
CA GLU A 39 -6.69 -0.87 -9.07
C GLU A 39 -7.83 -0.18 -9.82
N ILE A 40 -7.70 1.13 -10.02
CA ILE A 40 -8.72 2.00 -10.61
C ILE A 40 -8.06 2.79 -11.72
N HIS A 41 -8.65 2.78 -12.91
CA HIS A 41 -8.22 3.63 -14.02
C HIS A 41 -9.26 4.73 -14.21
N VAL A 42 -8.78 5.97 -14.32
CA VAL A 42 -9.60 7.16 -14.58
C VAL A 42 -8.93 8.02 -15.65
N ALA A 43 -9.67 8.99 -16.19
CA ALA A 43 -9.02 10.04 -16.97
C ALA A 43 -8.01 10.81 -16.12
N GLU A 44 -6.88 11.22 -16.70
CA GLU A 44 -5.81 11.91 -15.96
C GLU A 44 -6.31 13.19 -15.24
N ALA A 45 -7.31 13.87 -15.84
CA ALA A 45 -7.95 15.03 -15.25
C ALA A 45 -8.71 14.73 -13.94
N ASP A 46 -9.17 13.49 -13.76
CA ASP A 46 -9.96 13.05 -12.61
C ASP A 46 -9.11 12.42 -11.49
N CYS A 47 -7.81 12.18 -11.72
CA CYS A 47 -6.90 11.56 -10.75
C CYS A 47 -6.93 12.23 -9.38
N ALA A 48 -6.93 13.57 -9.34
CA ALA A 48 -6.94 14.31 -8.07
C ALA A 48 -8.27 14.11 -7.31
N SER A 49 -9.38 14.17 -8.02
CA SER A 49 -10.73 13.94 -7.47
C SER A 49 -10.90 12.49 -6.98
N ALA A 50 -10.45 11.53 -7.79
CA ALA A 50 -10.44 10.12 -7.45
C ALA A 50 -9.60 9.87 -6.18
N ALA A 51 -8.37 10.39 -6.14
CA ALA A 51 -7.49 10.22 -4.99
C ALA A 51 -8.12 10.77 -3.70
N ALA A 52 -8.71 11.96 -3.77
CA ALA A 52 -9.40 12.56 -2.63
C ALA A 52 -10.58 11.70 -2.16
N ALA A 53 -11.39 11.13 -3.07
CA ALA A 53 -12.48 10.24 -2.72
C ALA A 53 -11.98 8.96 -2.01
N LEU A 54 -10.88 8.38 -2.50
CA LEU A 54 -10.33 7.13 -1.97
C LEU A 54 -9.78 7.27 -0.53
N THR A 55 -9.34 8.46 -0.11
CA THR A 55 -8.92 8.70 1.30
C THR A 55 -10.03 8.49 2.33
N ARG A 56 -11.29 8.41 1.89
CA ARG A 56 -12.43 8.07 2.77
C ARG A 56 -12.64 6.57 2.96
N VAL A 57 -12.05 5.77 2.08
CA VAL A 57 -12.18 4.31 2.07
C VAL A 57 -10.97 3.65 2.73
N VAL A 58 -9.78 4.21 2.51
CA VAL A 58 -8.52 3.69 3.01
C VAL A 58 -7.74 4.77 3.75
N GLU A 59 -7.02 4.38 4.80
CA GLU A 59 -6.18 5.30 5.58
C GLU A 59 -4.89 5.69 4.85
N THR A 60 -4.52 4.93 3.82
CA THR A 60 -3.29 5.12 3.04
C THR A 60 -3.54 6.00 1.82
N GLU A 61 -2.57 6.84 1.49
CA GLU A 61 -2.63 7.61 0.24
C GLU A 61 -2.63 6.67 -0.98
N PRO A 62 -3.53 6.87 -1.96
CA PRO A 62 -3.52 6.11 -3.19
C PRO A 62 -2.21 6.31 -3.95
N LYS A 63 -1.63 5.23 -4.46
CA LYS A 63 -0.51 5.32 -5.42
C LYS A 63 -1.08 5.76 -6.77
N ILE A 64 -0.54 6.83 -7.36
CA ILE A 64 -1.00 7.37 -8.65
C ILE A 64 0.12 7.24 -9.68
N GLU A 65 -0.16 6.53 -10.78
CA GLU A 65 0.76 6.38 -11.91
C GLU A 65 -0.01 6.47 -13.24
N GLY A 66 0.13 7.58 -13.96
CA GLY A 66 -0.35 7.71 -15.35
C GLY A 66 -1.85 7.48 -15.56
N GLY A 67 -2.71 7.90 -14.62
CA GLY A 67 -4.17 7.65 -14.70
C GLY A 67 -4.65 6.43 -13.90
N SER A 68 -3.72 5.61 -13.41
CA SER A 68 -4.03 4.48 -12.52
C SER A 68 -3.87 4.89 -11.05
N LEU A 69 -4.86 4.57 -10.24
CA LEU A 69 -4.86 4.69 -8.79
C LEU A 69 -4.90 3.31 -8.16
N THR A 70 -4.02 3.06 -7.19
CA THR A 70 -3.94 1.79 -6.48
C THR A 70 -4.12 2.00 -4.98
N VAL A 71 -5.01 1.23 -4.36
CA VAL A 71 -5.26 1.26 -2.92
C VAL A 71 -5.30 -0.15 -2.30
N PRO A 72 -4.81 -0.32 -1.06
CA PRO A 72 -4.93 -1.59 -0.35
C PRO A 72 -6.39 -1.98 -0.11
N ALA A 73 -6.71 -3.26 -0.28
CA ALA A 73 -8.04 -3.83 -0.11
C ALA A 73 -8.03 -4.93 0.97
N ALA A 74 -7.84 -4.54 2.23
CA ALA A 74 -7.77 -5.47 3.36
C ALA A 74 -9.02 -6.38 3.45
N GLU A 75 -10.21 -5.85 3.11
CA GLU A 75 -11.48 -6.59 3.06
C GLU A 75 -11.92 -6.95 1.62
N GLY A 76 -10.98 -6.95 0.67
CA GLY A 76 -11.16 -7.37 -0.72
C GLY A 76 -12.43 -6.81 -1.37
N PRO A 77 -13.45 -7.64 -1.70
CA PRO A 77 -14.67 -7.19 -2.35
C PRO A 77 -15.45 -6.09 -1.60
N ARG A 78 -15.37 -6.04 -0.26
CA ARG A 78 -16.04 -4.97 0.50
C ARG A 78 -15.39 -3.62 0.28
N THR A 79 -14.05 -3.60 0.26
CA THR A 79 -13.29 -2.38 -0.05
C THR A 79 -13.59 -1.94 -1.48
N LEU A 80 -13.61 -2.87 -2.45
CA LEU A 80 -14.00 -2.57 -3.83
C LEU A 80 -15.39 -1.91 -3.91
N ALA A 81 -16.38 -2.47 -3.21
CA ALA A 81 -17.72 -1.89 -3.20
C ALA A 81 -17.78 -0.49 -2.56
N ALA A 82 -16.94 -0.22 -1.55
CA ALA A 82 -16.81 1.11 -0.95
C ALA A 82 -16.13 2.11 -1.89
N VAL A 83 -15.05 1.69 -2.58
CA VAL A 83 -14.38 2.48 -3.61
C VAL A 83 -15.36 2.93 -4.69
N VAL A 84 -16.13 2.00 -5.26
CA VAL A 84 -17.11 2.31 -6.31
C VAL A 84 -18.11 3.37 -5.84
N ARG A 85 -18.61 3.26 -4.59
CA ARG A 85 -19.56 4.22 -4.03
C ARG A 85 -18.95 5.61 -3.82
N GLU A 86 -17.71 5.70 -3.34
CA GLU A 86 -17.06 7.01 -3.12
C GLU A 86 -16.67 7.69 -4.44
N LEU A 87 -16.27 6.92 -5.46
CA LEU A 87 -16.02 7.47 -6.80
C LEU A 87 -17.31 8.04 -7.41
N ASP A 88 -18.41 7.28 -7.33
CA ASP A 88 -19.74 7.72 -7.80
C ASP A 88 -20.20 8.99 -7.06
N ALA A 89 -20.07 9.02 -5.72
CA ALA A 89 -20.40 10.19 -4.92
C ALA A 89 -19.53 11.43 -5.23
N ALA A 90 -18.32 11.22 -5.74
CA ALA A 90 -17.43 12.28 -6.20
C ALA A 90 -17.67 12.70 -7.66
N GLY A 91 -18.57 12.01 -8.38
CA GLY A 91 -18.81 12.24 -9.80
C GLY A 91 -17.65 11.82 -10.70
N VAL A 92 -16.81 10.90 -10.23
CA VAL A 92 -15.67 10.36 -10.99
C VAL A 92 -16.11 9.08 -11.68
N GLU A 93 -16.00 9.05 -13.01
CA GLU A 93 -16.31 7.87 -13.81
C GLU A 93 -15.04 7.05 -14.08
N PRO A 94 -14.86 5.89 -13.44
CA PRO A 94 -13.72 5.02 -13.71
C PRO A 94 -13.86 4.33 -15.07
N THR A 95 -12.76 4.26 -15.81
CA THR A 95 -12.69 3.51 -17.08
C THR A 95 -12.49 2.01 -16.84
N ASP A 96 -11.82 1.64 -15.75
CA ASP A 96 -11.67 0.26 -15.29
C ASP A 96 -11.52 0.20 -13.77
N ILE A 97 -12.01 -0.88 -13.16
CA ILE A 97 -11.74 -1.19 -11.74
C ILE A 97 -11.53 -2.69 -11.60
N ALA A 98 -10.38 -3.07 -11.04
CA ALA A 98 -10.00 -4.45 -10.81
C ALA A 98 -9.64 -4.71 -9.35
N LEU A 99 -9.95 -5.91 -8.87
CA LEU A 99 -9.42 -6.46 -7.63
C LEU A 99 -8.36 -7.50 -7.98
N ARG A 100 -7.13 -7.30 -7.51
CA ARG A 100 -6.00 -8.20 -7.79
C ARG A 100 -5.25 -8.60 -6.53
N LYS A 101 -4.43 -9.65 -6.66
CA LYS A 101 -3.47 -9.99 -5.61
C LYS A 101 -2.33 -8.96 -5.55
N PRO A 102 -1.76 -8.71 -4.37
CA PRO A 102 -0.60 -7.85 -4.22
C PRO A 102 0.62 -8.41 -4.97
N THR A 103 1.41 -7.49 -5.51
CA THR A 103 2.70 -7.71 -6.15
C THR A 103 3.85 -7.51 -5.15
N LEU A 104 5.08 -7.81 -5.54
CA LEU A 104 6.25 -7.52 -4.71
C LEU A 104 6.52 -6.00 -4.60
N ASP A 105 6.08 -5.20 -5.57
CA ASP A 105 6.14 -3.73 -5.46
C ASP A 105 5.24 -3.24 -4.32
N ASP A 106 4.00 -3.74 -4.27
CA ASP A 106 3.05 -3.42 -3.19
C ASP A 106 3.61 -3.83 -1.81
N VAL A 107 4.33 -4.96 -1.74
CA VAL A 107 5.07 -5.39 -0.54
C VAL A 107 6.12 -4.37 -0.14
N PHE A 108 6.97 -3.95 -1.07
CA PHE A 108 8.03 -2.99 -0.79
C PHE A 108 7.44 -1.67 -0.29
N LEU A 109 6.42 -1.15 -0.96
CA LEU A 109 5.76 0.11 -0.59
C LEU A 109 5.10 0.03 0.79
N THR A 110 4.42 -1.07 1.07
CA THR A 110 3.77 -1.27 2.37
C THR A 110 4.78 -1.37 3.50
N LEU A 111 5.85 -2.17 3.33
CA LEU A 111 6.86 -2.36 4.39
C LEU A 111 7.72 -1.11 4.63
N THR A 112 7.92 -0.28 3.61
CA THR A 112 8.63 0.99 3.76
C THR A 112 7.73 2.08 4.35
N GLY A 113 6.44 2.11 3.99
CA GLY A 113 5.43 3.02 4.57
C GLY A 113 5.24 2.82 6.08
N HIS A 114 5.14 1.57 6.54
CA HIS A 114 5.05 1.25 7.99
C HIS A 114 6.27 1.75 8.78
N ARG A 115 7.46 1.85 8.17
CA ARG A 115 8.65 2.38 8.85
C ARG A 115 8.70 3.90 8.92
N ALA A 116 8.08 4.62 7.99
CA ALA A 116 7.93 6.07 8.09
C ALA A 116 7.11 6.42 9.34
N GLU A 117 6.07 5.63 9.63
CA GLU A 117 5.24 5.76 10.83
C GLU A 117 5.97 5.33 12.11
N ASP A 118 6.75 4.24 12.09
CA ASP A 118 7.47 3.76 13.27
C ASP A 118 8.63 4.69 13.69
N ARG A 119 9.16 5.49 12.75
CA ARG A 119 10.16 6.54 13.04
C ARG A 119 9.54 7.77 13.74
N ALA A 120 8.21 7.90 13.77
CA ALA A 120 7.50 9.00 14.43
C ALA A 120 7.23 8.76 15.93
N ARG A 121 7.79 7.72 16.55
CA ARG A 121 7.81 7.62 18.03
C ARG A 121 8.97 8.44 18.60
N PRO A 122 8.72 9.54 19.34
CA PRO A 122 9.79 10.27 20.00
C PRO A 122 10.40 9.34 21.05
N VAL A 123 11.72 9.18 21.00
CA VAL A 123 12.48 8.53 22.07
C VAL A 123 12.38 9.42 23.30
N VAL A 124 11.38 9.18 24.15
CA VAL A 124 11.27 9.80 25.48
C VAL A 124 12.45 9.32 26.31
N ASN A 125 13.48 10.14 26.36
CA ASN A 125 14.66 9.90 27.15
C ASN A 125 14.32 10.15 28.63
N ALA A 126 13.77 9.14 29.31
CA ALA A 126 13.50 9.16 30.74
C ALA A 126 14.82 8.94 31.52
N GLY A 127 15.69 9.94 31.53
CA GLY A 127 16.88 10.01 32.37
C GLY A 127 16.48 10.22 33.84
N ARG A 128 16.35 9.12 34.58
CA ARG A 128 16.11 9.08 36.03
C ARG A 128 17.18 9.85 36.82
N ARG A 129 16.69 10.67 37.76
CA ARG A 129 17.37 11.10 38.99
C ARG A 129 18.28 10.02 39.59
N ARG A 130 19.50 10.39 39.98
CA ARG A 130 20.13 9.86 41.20
C ARG A 130 20.69 10.97 42.06
N ARG A 131 20.22 10.96 43.30
CA ARG A 131 20.69 11.72 44.46
C ARG A 131 22.17 11.41 44.72
N ARG A 132 22.96 12.42 45.02
CA ARG A 132 23.73 12.54 46.27
C ARG A 132 24.26 13.96 46.41
#